data_AF-A0AA39Q4B6-F1
#
_entry.id   AF-A0AA39Q4B6-F1
#
_cell.length_a   1.000
_cell.length_b   1.000
_cell.length_c   1.000
_cell.angle_alpha   90.00
_cell.angle_beta   90.00
_cell.angle_gamma   90.00
#
_symmetry.space_group_name_H-M   'P 1'
#
loop_
_entity.id
_entity.type
_entity.pdbx_description
1 polymer ?
#
loop_
_entity_poly.entity_id
_entity_poly.type
_entity_poly.pdbx_seq_one_letter_code
_entity_poly.pdbx_strand_id
1 'polypeptide(L)'
;MFSKIISLAAIIFVYGATVVHAESHTVKFVNRCGYGTPTLSQNFNTLSTGGDYTANGPFEAAVAWLNTGSCGFQGTGCTLVELTLKNPPSPGAGSSADISLIPPHTFNVAASFSYFNGCDGQGKTCSNANCPNTDAFHVTTDYGAQVQCEANNVGLTITFC
;
A
#
# COMPACT_ATOMS: atom_id res chain seq x y z
N MET A 1 5.42 4.86 -76.28
CA MET A 1 4.22 5.11 -75.47
C MET A 1 4.05 3.90 -74.53
N PHE A 2 3.84 4.13 -73.22
CA PHE A 2 3.65 3.17 -72.10
C PHE A 2 4.91 2.38 -71.64
N SER A 3 5.68 2.82 -70.64
CA SER A 3 5.45 2.82 -69.17
C SER A 3 5.28 1.42 -68.58
N LYS A 4 6.22 0.97 -67.73
CA LYS A 4 5.95 0.33 -66.41
C LYS A 4 7.18 0.48 -65.49
N ILE A 5 7.03 1.36 -64.50
CA ILE A 5 7.87 1.51 -63.32
C ILE A 5 7.61 0.29 -62.43
N ILE A 6 8.62 -0.52 -62.14
CA ILE A 6 8.50 -1.62 -61.16
C ILE A 6 8.89 -1.04 -59.81
N SER A 7 7.87 -0.69 -59.02
CA SER A 7 7.99 -0.16 -57.67
C SER A 7 8.55 -1.18 -56.70
N LEU A 8 9.60 -0.79 -55.98
CA LEU A 8 10.14 -1.51 -54.82
C LEU A 8 9.28 -1.13 -53.59
N ALA A 9 8.36 -2.00 -53.19
CA ALA A 9 7.59 -1.83 -51.96
C ALA A 9 8.19 -2.73 -50.87
N ALA A 10 9.07 -2.17 -50.04
CA ALA A 10 9.51 -2.80 -48.80
C ALA A 10 8.42 -2.61 -47.73
N ILE A 11 7.77 -3.70 -47.33
CA ILE A 11 6.82 -3.70 -46.22
C ILE A 11 7.63 -3.77 -44.92
N ILE A 12 7.74 -2.65 -44.22
CA ILE A 12 8.31 -2.59 -42.87
C ILE A 12 7.17 -2.87 -41.89
N PHE A 13 7.12 -4.08 -41.33
CA PHE A 13 6.27 -4.41 -40.19
C PHE A 13 6.93 -3.84 -38.91
N VAL A 14 6.47 -2.66 -38.46
CA VAL A 14 6.79 -2.17 -37.12
C VAL A 14 5.81 -2.84 -36.15
N TYR A 15 6.26 -3.90 -35.47
CA TYR A 15 5.54 -4.41 -34.30
C TYR A 15 5.70 -3.39 -33.16
N GLY A 16 4.67 -2.57 -32.94
CA GLY A 16 4.57 -1.76 -31.73
C GLY A 16 4.37 -2.67 -30.53
N ALA A 17 5.37 -2.80 -29.66
CA ALA A 17 5.18 -3.42 -28.36
C ALA A 17 4.25 -2.53 -27.54
N THR A 18 2.99 -2.94 -27.34
CA THR A 18 2.12 -2.32 -26.36
C THR A 18 2.70 -2.63 -24.98
N VAL A 19 3.23 -1.61 -24.30
CA VAL A 19 3.65 -1.73 -22.90
C VAL A 19 2.39 -1.93 -22.08
N VAL A 20 2.08 -3.18 -21.73
CA VAL A 20 1.07 -3.48 -20.72
C VAL A 20 1.70 -3.04 -19.39
N HIS A 21 1.22 -1.94 -18.83
CA HIS A 21 1.54 -1.60 -17.44
C HIS A 21 0.88 -2.64 -16.54
N ALA A 22 1.66 -3.64 -16.12
CA ALA A 22 1.23 -4.57 -15.10
C ALA A 22 1.01 -3.80 -13.79
N GLU A 23 -0.08 -4.14 -13.08
CA GLU A 23 -0.37 -3.58 -11.77
C GLU A 23 0.77 -3.87 -10.80
N SER A 24 1.22 -2.84 -10.08
CA SER A 24 2.33 -2.97 -9.14
C SER A 24 2.20 -1.97 -8.00
N HIS A 25 2.39 -2.44 -6.77
CA HIS A 25 2.26 -1.63 -5.56
C HIS A 25 3.46 -1.84 -4.65
N THR A 26 3.98 -0.77 -4.05
CA THR A 26 5.15 -0.84 -3.16
C THR A 26 4.82 -0.30 -1.77
N VAL A 27 5.15 -1.09 -0.75
CA VAL A 27 5.12 -0.67 0.65
C VAL A 27 6.54 -0.35 1.09
N LYS A 28 6.71 0.83 1.68
CA LYS A 28 7.99 1.31 2.24
C LYS A 28 7.87 1.49 3.74
N PHE A 29 8.97 1.25 4.45
CA PHE A 29 9.02 1.44 5.90
C PHE A 29 10.01 2.51 6.31
N VAL A 30 9.58 3.35 7.26
CA VAL A 30 10.43 4.31 7.96
C VAL A 30 10.32 4.06 9.46
N ASN A 31 11.36 3.49 10.06
CA ASN A 31 11.42 3.28 11.50
C ASN A 31 12.25 4.38 12.16
N ARG A 32 11.59 5.35 12.80
CA ARG A 32 12.23 6.43 13.57
C ARG A 32 12.34 6.12 15.06
N CYS A 33 11.81 4.99 15.52
CA CYS A 33 11.86 4.60 16.91
C CYS A 33 13.29 4.29 17.37
N GLY A 34 14.18 3.90 16.45
CA GLY A 34 15.53 3.43 16.76
C GLY A 34 15.58 2.01 17.36
N TYR A 35 14.43 1.35 17.45
CA TYR A 35 14.27 -0.04 17.91
C TYR A 35 13.09 -0.71 17.18
N GLY A 36 12.94 -2.01 17.40
CA GLY A 36 11.90 -2.81 16.75
C GLY A 36 12.16 -3.03 15.25
N THR A 37 11.34 -3.88 14.64
CA THR A 37 11.46 -4.23 13.22
C THR A 37 10.09 -4.02 12.56
N PRO A 38 9.96 -3.15 11.55
CA PRO A 38 8.74 -3.09 10.77
C PRO A 38 8.47 -4.45 10.14
N THR A 39 7.24 -4.95 10.27
CA THR A 39 6.83 -6.24 9.72
C THR A 39 5.64 -6.02 8.82
N LEU A 40 5.69 -6.58 7.61
CA LEU A 40 4.56 -6.68 6.68
C LEU A 40 4.11 -8.12 6.60
N SER A 41 2.80 -8.35 6.69
CA SER A 41 2.21 -9.68 6.56
C SER A 41 0.97 -9.66 5.68
N GLN A 42 0.76 -10.75 4.96
CA GLN A 42 -0.46 -11.01 4.19
C GLN A 42 -0.74 -12.51 4.25
N ASN A 43 -2.01 -12.90 4.37
CA ASN A 43 -2.40 -14.32 4.40
C ASN A 43 -1.59 -15.14 5.41
N PHE A 44 -1.35 -14.57 6.59
CA PHE A 44 -0.58 -15.19 7.69
C PHE A 44 0.90 -15.45 7.41
N ASN A 45 1.45 -14.92 6.31
CA ASN A 45 2.86 -15.02 5.97
C ASN A 45 3.54 -13.67 6.12
N THR A 46 4.68 -13.65 6.82
CA THR A 46 5.55 -12.46 6.85
C THR A 46 6.21 -12.28 5.49
N LEU A 47 5.96 -11.13 4.87
CA LEU A 47 6.46 -10.78 3.53
C LEU A 47 7.69 -9.87 3.59
N SER A 48 7.77 -9.02 4.62
CA SER A 48 8.92 -8.14 4.84
C SER A 48 9.15 -7.91 6.33
N THR A 49 10.43 -7.75 6.69
CA THR A 49 10.90 -7.38 8.03
C THR A 49 11.76 -6.11 7.97
N GLY A 50 11.22 -5.06 7.35
CA GLY A 50 11.80 -3.71 7.33
C GLY A 50 12.28 -3.23 5.97
N GLY A 51 12.37 -4.10 4.97
CA GLY A 51 12.67 -3.73 3.59
C GLY A 51 11.43 -3.29 2.82
N ASP A 52 11.64 -2.54 1.74
CA ASP A 52 10.58 -2.26 0.77
C ASP A 52 10.04 -3.59 0.22
N TYR A 53 8.71 -3.67 0.07
CA TYR A 53 8.04 -4.82 -0.53
C TYR A 53 7.23 -4.37 -1.74
N THR A 54 7.43 -5.01 -2.88
CA THR A 54 6.69 -4.75 -4.11
C THR A 54 5.84 -5.96 -4.49
N ALA A 55 4.53 -5.76 -4.58
CA ALA A 55 3.60 -6.73 -5.14
C ALA A 55 3.43 -6.50 -6.64
N ASN A 56 3.51 -7.57 -7.44
CA ASN A 56 3.25 -7.54 -8.88
C ASN A 56 1.78 -7.94 -9.15
N GLY A 57 0.87 -7.05 -8.76
CA GLY A 57 -0.59 -7.23 -8.86
C GLY A 57 -1.30 -6.62 -7.64
N PRO A 58 -2.63 -6.81 -7.52
CA PRO A 58 -3.39 -6.39 -6.35
C PRO A 58 -2.80 -6.95 -5.06
N PHE A 59 -2.66 -6.10 -4.05
CA PHE A 59 -2.13 -6.44 -2.74
C PHE A 59 -3.18 -6.15 -1.66
N GLU A 60 -4.06 -7.14 -1.42
CA GLU A 60 -5.25 -6.96 -0.58
C GLU A 60 -5.09 -7.55 0.82
N ALA A 61 -5.79 -6.98 1.80
CA ALA A 61 -5.89 -7.49 3.18
C ALA A 61 -4.51 -7.78 3.83
N ALA A 62 -3.56 -6.88 3.62
CA ALA A 62 -2.27 -6.93 4.29
C ALA A 62 -2.31 -6.10 5.57
N VAL A 63 -1.38 -6.41 6.47
CA VAL A 63 -1.21 -5.71 7.74
C VAL A 63 0.26 -5.44 8.01
N ALA A 64 0.54 -4.31 8.63
CA ALA A 64 1.88 -3.94 9.05
C ALA A 64 1.91 -3.41 10.49
N TRP A 65 3.00 -3.69 11.20
CA TRP A 65 3.22 -3.23 12.56
C TRP A 65 4.72 -3.09 12.84
N LEU A 66 5.08 -2.39 13.91
CA LEU A 66 6.45 -2.45 14.42
C LEU A 66 6.56 -3.57 15.44
N ASN A 67 7.26 -4.64 15.09
CA ASN A 67 7.54 -5.72 16.02
C ASN A 67 8.61 -5.27 17.04
N THR A 68 8.17 -5.01 18.26
CA THR A 68 9.03 -4.63 19.40
C THR A 68 9.42 -5.83 20.28
N GLY A 69 9.05 -7.06 19.88
CA GLY A 69 9.22 -8.28 20.68
C GLY A 69 8.03 -8.59 21.60
N SER A 70 7.10 -7.66 21.77
CA SER A 70 5.86 -7.84 22.56
C SER A 70 4.61 -8.04 21.71
N CYS A 71 4.71 -7.85 20.39
CA CYS A 71 3.61 -8.06 19.47
C CYS A 71 3.39 -9.56 19.26
N GLY A 72 2.15 -10.00 19.36
CA GLY A 72 1.79 -11.37 19.01
C GLY A 72 1.60 -11.57 17.50
N PHE A 73 0.97 -12.69 17.16
CA PHE A 73 0.71 -13.08 15.77
C PHE A 73 -0.11 -11.99 15.04
N GLN A 74 0.29 -11.63 13.82
CA GLN A 74 -0.34 -10.55 13.04
C GLN A 74 -0.43 -9.20 13.77
N GLY A 75 0.52 -8.91 14.65
CA GLY A 75 0.56 -7.62 15.35
C GLY A 75 -0.46 -7.48 16.48
N THR A 76 -1.04 -8.58 16.99
CA THR A 76 -1.91 -8.51 18.19
C THR A 76 -1.16 -7.84 19.34
N GLY A 77 -1.83 -6.94 20.07
CA GLY A 77 -1.20 -6.17 21.15
C GLY A 77 -0.35 -4.98 20.68
N CYS A 78 -0.36 -4.64 19.39
CA CYS A 78 0.40 -3.54 18.80
C CYS A 78 -0.45 -2.69 17.86
N THR A 79 0.01 -1.47 17.59
CA THR A 79 -0.59 -0.55 16.63
C THR A 79 -0.50 -1.18 15.24
N LEU A 80 -1.64 -1.38 14.59
CA LEU A 80 -1.73 -2.03 13.29
C LEU A 80 -1.99 -1.00 12.20
N VAL A 81 -1.33 -1.14 11.06
CA VAL A 81 -1.68 -0.46 9.81
C VAL A 81 -2.26 -1.50 8.88
N GLU A 82 -3.53 -1.35 8.51
CA GLU A 82 -4.25 -2.23 7.59
C GLU A 82 -4.21 -1.61 6.19
N LEU A 83 -4.01 -2.43 5.15
CA LEU A 83 -3.90 -1.92 3.79
C LEU A 83 -4.42 -2.89 2.72
N THR A 84 -5.00 -2.29 1.69
CA THR A 84 -5.29 -2.89 0.39
C THR A 84 -4.80 -1.94 -0.68
N LEU A 85 -3.86 -2.38 -1.52
CA LEU A 85 -3.34 -1.60 -2.64
C LEU A 85 -3.74 -2.29 -3.93
N LYS A 86 -4.60 -1.62 -4.70
CA LYS A 86 -5.06 -2.10 -6.01
C LYS A 86 -5.46 -0.97 -6.93
N ASN A 87 -5.38 -1.23 -8.23
CA ASN A 87 -5.98 -0.37 -9.24
C ASN A 87 -7.52 -0.44 -9.13
N PRO A 88 -8.25 0.69 -9.11
CA PRO A 88 -9.71 0.68 -8.99
C PRO A 88 -10.37 0.02 -10.22
N PRO A 89 -11.14 -1.07 -10.04
CA PRO A 89 -11.95 -1.65 -11.12
C PRO A 89 -13.24 -0.83 -11.38
N SER A 90 -13.63 0.00 -10.43
CA SER A 90 -14.77 0.92 -10.47
C SER A 90 -14.55 2.05 -9.46
N PRO A 91 -15.26 3.19 -9.58
CA PRO A 91 -15.14 4.27 -8.60
C PRO A 91 -15.42 3.81 -7.17
N GLY A 92 -14.54 4.14 -6.23
CA GLY A 92 -14.67 3.78 -4.80
C GLY A 92 -14.19 2.37 -4.47
N ALA A 93 -13.55 1.69 -5.41
CA ALA A 93 -13.04 0.32 -5.25
C ALA A 93 -11.51 0.26 -5.40
N GLY A 94 -10.82 1.38 -5.21
CA GLY A 94 -9.37 1.47 -5.30
C GLY A 94 -8.63 0.96 -4.07
N SER A 95 -7.50 1.60 -3.80
CA SER A 95 -6.66 1.32 -2.65
C SER A 95 -7.22 1.95 -1.38
N SER A 96 -7.03 1.30 -0.25
CA SER A 96 -7.45 1.77 1.07
C SER A 96 -6.40 1.43 2.12
N ALA A 97 -6.20 2.33 3.07
CA ALA A 97 -5.37 2.09 4.24
C ALA A 97 -5.95 2.79 5.47
N ASP A 98 -5.66 2.24 6.64
CA ASP A 98 -6.05 2.77 7.92
C ASP A 98 -5.13 2.29 9.05
N ILE A 99 -5.27 2.92 10.22
CA ILE A 99 -4.62 2.50 11.46
C ILE A 99 -5.71 1.92 12.36
N SER A 100 -5.45 0.78 12.99
CA SER A 100 -6.42 0.07 13.82
C SER A 100 -5.89 -0.19 15.22
N LEU A 101 -6.68 0.25 16.19
CA LEU A 101 -6.54 0.02 17.63
C LEU A 101 -7.74 -0.76 18.19
N ILE A 102 -8.51 -1.42 17.31
CA ILE A 102 -9.60 -2.31 17.70
C ILE A 102 -9.00 -3.57 18.34
N PRO A 103 -9.44 -4.01 19.54
CA PRO A 103 -8.98 -5.26 20.14
C PRO A 103 -9.06 -6.44 19.15
N PRO A 104 -8.00 -7.28 19.04
CA PRO A 104 -6.87 -7.42 19.97
C PRO A 104 -5.69 -6.47 19.71
N HIS A 105 -5.80 -5.52 18.80
CA HIS A 105 -4.78 -4.50 18.55
C HIS A 105 -4.90 -3.36 19.56
N THR A 106 -3.77 -2.78 19.95
CA THR A 106 -3.71 -1.69 20.93
C THR A 106 -2.46 -0.88 20.72
N PHE A 107 -2.46 0.35 21.19
CA PHE A 107 -1.34 1.26 20.96
C PHE A 107 -0.08 0.77 21.70
N ASN A 108 1.01 0.55 20.95
CA ASN A 108 2.34 0.32 21.51
C ASN A 108 3.34 1.40 21.05
N VAL A 109 3.27 1.80 19.77
CA VAL A 109 4.07 2.88 19.18
C VAL A 109 3.20 3.73 18.27
N ALA A 110 3.62 4.98 18.05
CA ALA A 110 3.01 5.83 17.04
C ALA A 110 3.19 5.23 15.64
N ALA A 111 2.15 5.32 14.82
CA ALA A 111 2.19 4.92 13.42
C ALA A 111 1.58 6.00 12.54
N SER A 112 2.09 6.12 11.32
CA SER A 112 1.46 6.86 10.25
C SER A 112 1.62 6.13 8.92
N PHE A 113 0.74 6.43 7.99
CA PHE A 113 0.89 6.02 6.61
C PHE A 113 0.66 7.20 5.68
N SER A 114 1.23 7.15 4.48
CA SER A 114 0.97 8.10 3.42
C SER A 114 1.10 7.44 2.06
N TYR A 115 0.18 7.72 1.14
CA TYR A 115 0.30 7.27 -0.24
C TYR A 115 1.42 8.01 -0.97
N PHE A 116 2.01 7.33 -1.95
CA PHE A 116 2.91 7.92 -2.95
C PHE A 116 2.64 7.28 -4.32
N ASN A 117 3.13 7.91 -5.39
CA ASN A 117 2.85 7.50 -6.78
C ASN A 117 1.34 7.56 -7.10
N GLY A 118 0.65 8.52 -6.50
CA GLY A 118 -0.80 8.72 -6.56
C GLY A 118 -1.37 9.01 -5.17
N CYS A 119 -2.29 9.98 -5.08
CA CYS A 119 -2.80 10.53 -3.80
C CYS A 119 -1.68 10.96 -2.83
N ASP A 120 -0.58 11.49 -3.38
CA ASP A 120 0.65 11.72 -2.64
C ASP A 120 0.43 12.53 -1.35
N GLY A 121 0.92 12.00 -0.24
CA GLY A 121 0.83 12.62 1.08
C GLY A 121 -0.53 12.44 1.79
N GLN A 122 -1.54 11.87 1.14
CA GLN A 122 -2.78 11.50 1.83
C GLN A 122 -2.54 10.30 2.75
N GLY A 123 -3.04 10.40 3.98
CA GLY A 123 -2.95 9.33 4.97
C GLY A 123 -3.34 9.81 6.36
N LYS A 124 -3.03 9.00 7.38
CA LYS A 124 -3.35 9.30 8.80
C LYS A 124 -2.14 9.09 9.70
N THR A 125 -2.20 9.68 10.88
CA THR A 125 -1.19 9.54 11.93
C THR A 125 -1.89 9.36 13.27
N CYS A 126 -1.58 8.26 13.95
CA CYS A 126 -1.97 8.05 15.34
C CYS A 126 -0.72 8.13 16.22
N SER A 127 -0.55 9.24 16.94
CA SER A 127 0.66 9.54 17.71
C SER A 127 0.64 9.03 19.16
N ASN A 128 -0.53 8.65 19.65
CA ASN A 128 -0.73 8.16 21.02
C ASN A 128 -1.99 7.28 21.11
N ALA A 129 -2.16 6.58 22.24
CA ALA A 129 -3.28 5.66 22.48
C ALA A 129 -4.69 6.29 22.37
N ASN A 130 -4.79 7.61 22.51
CA ASN A 130 -6.05 8.37 22.46
C ASN A 130 -6.12 9.24 21.20
N CYS A 131 -5.48 8.85 20.10
CA CYS A 131 -5.64 9.57 18.84
C CYS A 131 -7.13 9.63 18.46
N PRO A 132 -7.57 10.69 17.76
CA PRO A 132 -8.96 10.82 17.34
C PRO A 132 -9.43 9.60 16.54
N ASN A 133 -10.73 9.30 16.62
CA ASN A 133 -11.36 8.27 15.78
C ASN A 133 -11.41 8.64 14.28
N THR A 134 -10.93 9.83 13.91
CA THR A 134 -10.65 10.21 12.53
C THR A 134 -9.25 9.80 12.07
N ASP A 135 -8.38 9.33 12.98
CA ASP A 135 -6.98 9.01 12.68
C ASP A 135 -6.68 7.51 12.86
N ALA A 136 -7.44 6.81 13.70
CA ALA A 136 -7.42 5.36 13.81
C ALA A 136 -8.81 4.81 14.11
N PHE A 137 -9.04 3.56 13.74
CA PHE A 137 -10.20 2.79 14.17
C PHE A 137 -10.03 2.38 15.64
N HIS A 138 -10.97 2.81 16.49
CA HIS A 138 -11.12 2.32 17.86
C HIS A 138 -12.34 1.39 17.98
N VAL A 139 -13.31 1.57 17.08
CA VAL A 139 -14.45 0.68 16.84
C VAL A 139 -14.69 0.54 15.34
N THR A 140 -15.42 -0.50 14.91
CA THR A 140 -15.61 -0.85 13.49
C THR A 140 -16.39 0.19 12.66
N THR A 141 -16.95 1.22 13.28
CA THR A 141 -17.72 2.28 12.63
C THR A 141 -16.96 3.60 12.46
N ASP A 142 -15.68 3.63 12.82
CA ASP A 142 -14.81 4.82 12.70
C ASP A 142 -14.34 5.07 11.26
N TYR A 143 -15.27 5.07 10.30
CA TYR A 143 -14.95 5.15 8.86
C TYR A 143 -14.13 6.39 8.45
N GLY A 144 -14.10 7.43 9.28
CA GLY A 144 -13.27 8.62 9.06
C GLY A 144 -11.76 8.40 9.20
N ALA A 145 -11.34 7.28 9.82
CA ALA A 145 -9.95 6.86 9.93
C ALA A 145 -9.42 6.22 8.64
N GLN A 146 -10.30 5.78 7.75
CA GLN A 146 -9.92 5.17 6.49
C GLN A 146 -9.58 6.22 5.43
N VAL A 147 -8.53 5.96 4.65
CA VAL A 147 -8.14 6.81 3.52
C VAL A 147 -8.11 5.99 2.22
N GLN A 148 -9.02 6.34 1.33
CA GLN A 148 -9.15 5.77 -0.01
C GLN A 148 -8.27 6.50 -1.01
N CYS A 149 -7.75 5.76 -2.00
CA CYS A 149 -7.06 6.32 -3.15
C CYS A 149 -7.47 5.60 -4.44
N GLU A 150 -7.94 6.37 -5.41
CA GLU A 150 -8.45 5.89 -6.70
C GLU A 150 -7.40 6.00 -7.83
N ALA A 151 -6.12 6.19 -7.49
CA ALA A 151 -5.04 6.23 -8.48
C ALA A 151 -4.46 4.82 -8.71
N ASN A 152 -4.01 4.57 -9.94
CA ASN A 152 -3.36 3.31 -10.29
C ASN A 152 -1.93 3.24 -9.73
N ASN A 153 -1.49 2.04 -9.35
CA ASN A 153 -0.11 1.69 -9.00
C ASN A 153 0.46 2.52 -7.84
N VAL A 154 -0.40 2.89 -6.90
CA VAL A 154 0.00 3.64 -5.70
C VAL A 154 0.89 2.78 -4.81
N GLY A 155 1.79 3.43 -4.09
CA GLY A 155 2.52 2.84 -2.99
C GLY A 155 2.10 3.44 -1.65
N LEU A 156 2.54 2.81 -0.57
CA LEU A 156 2.28 3.25 0.80
C LEU A 156 3.59 3.36 1.57
N THR A 157 3.89 4.53 2.12
CA THR A 157 4.97 4.69 3.10
C THR A 157 4.37 4.59 4.49
N ILE A 158 4.83 3.62 5.27
CA ILE A 158 4.44 3.42 6.67
C ILE A 158 5.59 3.88 7.56
N THR A 159 5.29 4.78 8.50
CA THR A 159 6.27 5.34 9.44
C THR A 159 5.90 4.98 10.87
N PHE A 160 6.90 4.62 11.66
CA PHE A 160 6.78 4.45 13.11
C PHE A 160 7.68 5.46 13.84
N CYS A 161 7.17 6.10 14.91
CA CYS A 161 7.82 7.11 15.78
C CYS A 161 8.52 8.34 15.13
#